data_AF-A0A2D7BYK7-F1
#
_entry.id   AF-A0A2D7BYK7-F1
#
_cell.length_a   1.000
_cell.length_b   1.000
_cell.length_c   1.000
_cell.angle_alpha   90.00
_cell.angle_beta   90.00
_cell.angle_gamma   90.00
#
_symmetry.space_group_name_H-M   'P 1'
#
loop_
_entity.id
_entity.type
_entity.pdbx_description
1 polymer ?
#
loop_
_entity_poly.entity_id
_entity_poly.type
_entity_poly.pdbx_seq_one_letter_code
_entity_poly.pdbx_strand_id
1 'polypeptide(L)'
;MIGFGDDAVDAYVDEGYTNAEARRAIFNTFVGKDSISASRMMMINSEDPNTFNRTLFGISDPTNSDSDQDGIDDGWEFCYAVYGLPDPTTQNHWSTNPVNPFDVNYDPDSDGWYGRTSFDTPAAQGIWENRQFTPSGSVIQNGIGDLPFTNQMEYLNGTRPDTNDSDGDAVTFNTVLNLGAVISHDRDWNLSDGREVFKYGTNPMDNDTDGDMLPDWYEYEKGWNESNDNYSSRLQVEVQWIDAATGGPCIAATTASCRPLSQDSGTLSRPALGWTWASFDPTNPVDANEDPDQDGNWDCSGATCEYTAYTNFMEFYAVANPNLDSPDSVRLSGETWNGSPITEWWEFRAFTLGLGEPNEDLTNYLGMNRKNIDDDSYVLIIDDMDTDFLVLDPGDDMLLCSGDATDDWDLYYVGNTNRAPAVDLGEHEYGWYLLDLDDDHIAEGSDPLNWDTDGDWLVDWFEVKDDEEDGTRGDSSPLRYDSRNTS
;
A
#
# COMPACT_ATOMS: atom_id res chain seq x y z
N MET A 1 -16.86 34.13 8.95
CA MET A 1 -16.86 32.90 9.75
C MET A 1 -18.32 32.54 9.91
N ILE A 2 -18.75 31.49 9.23
CA ILE A 2 -20.12 30.95 9.30
C ILE A 2 -20.11 30.01 10.50
N GLY A 3 -21.07 30.14 11.40
CA GLY A 3 -21.18 29.26 12.56
C GLY A 3 -22.03 28.02 12.23
N PHE A 4 -21.83 26.93 12.96
CA PHE A 4 -22.59 25.68 12.82
C PHE A 4 -24.11 25.88 12.77
N GLY A 5 -24.67 26.80 13.56
CA GLY A 5 -26.11 27.09 13.51
C GLY A 5 -26.57 27.77 12.23
N ASP A 6 -25.78 28.70 11.68
CA ASP A 6 -26.13 29.35 10.42
C ASP A 6 -26.00 28.36 9.26
N ASP A 7 -24.96 27.52 9.28
CA ASP A 7 -24.76 26.43 8.34
C ASP A 7 -25.90 25.39 8.38
N ALA A 8 -26.26 24.92 9.58
CA ALA A 8 -27.39 24.00 9.73
C ALA A 8 -28.68 24.61 9.16
N VAL A 9 -28.93 25.90 9.36
CA VAL A 9 -30.08 26.56 8.75
C VAL A 9 -30.01 26.53 7.23
N ASP A 10 -28.84 26.75 6.65
CA ASP A 10 -28.65 26.68 5.20
C ASP A 10 -28.89 25.26 4.68
N ALA A 11 -28.37 24.22 5.36
CA ALA A 11 -28.64 22.81 5.04
C ALA A 11 -30.14 22.46 5.07
N TYR A 12 -30.88 22.89 6.12
CA TYR A 12 -32.34 22.74 6.15
C TYR A 12 -33.03 23.48 4.99
N VAL A 13 -32.51 24.65 4.58
CA VAL A 13 -33.08 25.42 3.45
C VAL A 13 -32.87 24.69 2.13
N ASP A 14 -31.73 24.01 1.95
CA ASP A 14 -31.45 23.18 0.79
C ASP A 14 -32.39 21.96 0.71
N GLU A 15 -32.78 21.42 1.87
CA GLU A 15 -33.86 20.43 2.03
C GLU A 15 -35.28 21.00 1.85
N GLY A 16 -35.40 22.28 1.50
CA GLY A 16 -36.65 22.94 1.12
C GLY A 16 -37.40 23.62 2.27
N TYR A 17 -36.79 23.75 3.45
CA TYR A 17 -37.38 24.51 4.56
C TYR A 17 -37.25 26.01 4.34
N THR A 18 -38.17 26.81 4.87
CA THR A 18 -37.91 28.24 5.05
C THR A 18 -36.97 28.47 6.22
N ASN A 19 -36.22 29.58 6.23
CA ASN A 19 -35.34 29.94 7.36
C ASN A 19 -36.04 29.89 8.73
N ALA A 20 -37.33 30.25 8.79
CA ALA A 20 -38.12 30.19 10.02
C ALA A 20 -38.48 28.76 10.44
N GLU A 21 -38.72 27.87 9.48
CA GLU A 21 -38.96 26.44 9.72
C GLU A 21 -37.67 25.73 10.13
N ALA A 22 -36.55 26.01 9.47
CA ALA A 22 -35.22 25.49 9.83
C ALA A 22 -34.86 25.82 11.29
N ARG A 23 -34.94 27.11 11.67
CA ARG A 23 -34.70 27.54 13.07
C ARG A 23 -35.64 26.86 14.06
N ARG A 24 -36.89 26.58 13.65
CA ARG A 24 -37.85 25.87 14.48
C ARG A 24 -37.50 24.39 14.60
N ALA A 25 -37.03 23.76 13.53
CA ALA A 25 -36.59 22.37 13.52
C ALA A 25 -35.43 22.17 14.49
N ILE A 26 -34.35 22.93 14.34
CA ILE A 26 -33.17 22.89 15.23
C ILE A 26 -33.58 23.07 16.71
N PHE A 27 -34.44 24.04 17.00
CA PHE A 27 -34.98 24.22 18.36
C PHE A 27 -35.77 23.00 18.86
N ASN A 28 -36.63 22.44 18.02
CA ASN A 28 -37.45 21.28 18.37
C ASN A 28 -36.57 20.03 18.57
N THR A 29 -35.53 19.84 17.76
CA THR A 29 -34.53 18.78 17.92
C THR A 29 -33.87 18.90 19.28
N PHE A 30 -33.33 20.08 19.63
CA PHE A 30 -32.72 20.31 20.93
C PHE A 30 -33.66 19.94 22.10
N VAL A 31 -34.90 20.42 22.07
CA VAL A 31 -35.89 20.16 23.14
C VAL A 31 -36.38 18.71 23.13
N GLY A 32 -36.42 18.09 21.96
CA GLY A 32 -37.02 16.78 21.72
C GLY A 32 -36.19 15.60 22.18
N LYS A 33 -34.87 15.78 22.34
CA LYS A 33 -33.90 14.75 22.75
C LYS A 33 -34.30 14.02 24.03
N ASP A 34 -34.33 14.75 25.15
CA ASP A 34 -34.71 14.17 26.44
C ASP A 34 -35.22 15.21 27.45
N SER A 35 -35.59 14.74 28.65
CA SER A 35 -36.11 15.59 29.72
C SER A 35 -35.11 16.61 30.28
N ILE A 36 -33.80 16.32 30.20
CA ILE A 36 -32.72 17.19 30.67
C ILE A 36 -32.50 18.30 29.64
N SER A 37 -32.38 17.96 28.35
CA SER A 37 -32.29 18.91 27.23
C SER A 37 -33.48 19.87 27.21
N ALA A 38 -34.70 19.34 27.36
CA ALA A 38 -35.92 20.15 27.47
C ALA A 38 -35.88 21.10 28.67
N SER A 39 -35.46 20.60 29.84
CA SER A 39 -35.36 21.42 31.07
C SER A 39 -34.32 22.53 30.92
N ARG A 40 -33.18 22.25 30.27
CA ARG A 40 -32.15 23.25 29.96
C ARG A 40 -32.65 24.31 29.00
N MET A 41 -33.32 23.93 27.92
CA MET A 41 -33.87 24.89 26.97
C MET A 41 -34.92 25.80 27.62
N MET A 42 -35.80 25.24 28.47
CA MET A 42 -36.76 26.04 29.24
C MET A 42 -36.05 27.02 30.19
N MET A 43 -34.93 26.61 30.80
CA MET A 43 -34.12 27.48 31.64
C MET A 43 -33.47 28.61 30.84
N ILE A 44 -32.88 28.31 29.67
CA ILE A 44 -32.28 29.29 28.76
C ILE A 44 -33.30 30.38 28.37
N ASN A 45 -34.53 29.98 28.08
CA ASN A 45 -35.59 30.88 27.63
C ASN A 45 -36.48 31.43 28.76
N SER A 46 -36.10 31.24 30.03
CA SER A 46 -36.94 31.58 31.18
C SER A 46 -37.20 33.08 31.35
N GLU A 47 -36.20 33.91 31.07
CA GLU A 47 -36.29 35.38 31.17
C GLU A 47 -36.75 36.05 29.86
N ASP A 48 -36.25 35.57 28.71
CA ASP A 48 -36.68 35.97 27.37
C ASP A 48 -36.94 34.69 26.54
N PRO A 49 -38.20 34.46 26.09
CA PRO A 49 -38.58 33.28 25.31
C PRO A 49 -37.79 33.08 24.02
N ASN A 50 -37.06 34.10 23.55
CA ASN A 50 -36.28 34.07 22.32
C ASN A 50 -34.76 34.10 22.57
N THR A 51 -34.29 33.84 23.79
CA THR A 51 -32.86 33.86 24.15
C THR A 51 -32.06 32.90 23.29
N PHE A 52 -32.50 31.63 23.17
CA PHE A 52 -31.81 30.61 22.39
C PHE A 52 -31.54 31.06 20.95
N ASN A 53 -32.60 31.47 20.24
CA ASN A 53 -32.50 31.92 18.84
C ASN A 53 -31.62 33.18 18.66
N ARG A 54 -31.40 33.98 19.70
CA ARG A 54 -30.65 35.23 19.62
C ARG A 54 -29.17 35.09 19.99
N THR A 55 -28.83 34.18 20.90
CA THR A 55 -27.50 34.15 21.52
C THR A 55 -26.83 32.80 21.56
N LEU A 56 -27.59 31.71 21.46
CA LEU A 56 -27.10 30.33 21.60
C LEU A 56 -27.54 29.46 20.42
N PHE A 57 -27.84 30.09 19.29
CA PHE A 57 -28.29 29.40 18.11
C PHE A 57 -27.10 28.70 17.46
N GLY A 58 -27.17 27.37 17.32
CA GLY A 58 -26.06 26.56 16.79
C GLY A 58 -25.03 26.09 17.81
N ILE A 59 -25.39 26.01 19.09
CA ILE A 59 -24.55 25.33 20.08
C ILE A 59 -24.97 23.85 20.18
N SER A 60 -24.00 22.98 20.40
CA SER A 60 -24.26 21.63 20.90
C SER A 60 -24.92 21.67 22.28
N ASP A 61 -25.71 20.65 22.59
CA ASP A 61 -26.32 20.43 23.88
C ASP A 61 -25.33 19.73 24.81
N PRO A 62 -24.80 20.40 25.85
CA PRO A 62 -23.81 19.82 26.74
C PRO A 62 -24.39 18.78 27.72
N THR A 63 -25.53 18.18 27.39
CA THR A 63 -26.16 17.05 28.11
C THR A 63 -26.47 15.85 27.23
N ASN A 64 -26.27 15.98 25.92
CA ASN A 64 -26.39 14.90 24.98
C ASN A 64 -25.05 14.78 24.23
N SER A 65 -24.66 13.56 23.85
CA SER A 65 -23.45 13.37 23.04
C SER A 65 -23.72 13.56 21.55
N ASP A 66 -24.98 13.49 21.12
CA ASP A 66 -25.44 13.66 19.74
C ASP A 66 -26.56 14.74 19.73
N SER A 67 -26.22 15.91 19.22
CA SER A 67 -27.01 17.11 19.42
C SER A 67 -28.12 17.31 18.40
N ASP A 68 -28.00 16.74 17.21
CA ASP A 68 -29.03 16.78 16.18
C ASP A 68 -29.74 15.44 15.92
N GLN A 69 -29.28 14.38 16.57
CA GLN A 69 -29.84 13.02 16.56
C GLN A 69 -29.68 12.30 15.22
N ASP A 70 -28.57 12.51 14.54
CA ASP A 70 -28.25 11.82 13.30
C ASP A 70 -27.53 10.48 13.51
N GLY A 71 -27.00 10.24 14.73
CA GLY A 71 -26.28 9.02 15.10
C GLY A 71 -24.77 9.19 15.23
N ILE A 72 -24.23 10.38 14.98
CA ILE A 72 -22.81 10.73 15.15
C ILE A 72 -22.65 11.55 16.45
N ASP A 73 -21.56 11.34 17.17
CA ASP A 73 -21.29 12.09 18.39
C ASP A 73 -20.70 13.49 18.08
N ASP A 74 -21.23 14.52 18.74
CA ASP A 74 -20.81 15.94 18.67
C ASP A 74 -19.29 16.12 18.76
N GLY A 75 -18.63 15.27 19.56
CA GLY A 75 -17.20 15.34 19.78
C GLY A 75 -16.40 14.91 18.56
N TRP A 76 -16.87 13.89 17.84
CA TRP A 76 -16.27 13.44 16.59
C TRP A 76 -16.50 14.48 15.50
N GLU A 77 -17.74 14.93 15.34
CA GLU A 77 -18.09 15.95 14.35
C GLU A 77 -17.32 17.26 14.58
N PHE A 78 -17.21 17.73 15.83
CA PHE A 78 -16.45 18.93 16.12
C PHE A 78 -14.95 18.78 15.82
N CYS A 79 -14.38 17.59 16.00
CA CYS A 79 -12.96 17.34 15.75
C CYS A 79 -12.60 17.45 14.27
N TYR A 80 -13.48 16.99 13.38
CA TYR A 80 -13.23 16.91 11.93
C TYR A 80 -13.98 17.96 11.11
N ALA A 81 -14.57 18.95 11.78
CA ALA A 81 -15.31 20.02 11.12
C ALA A 81 -14.39 20.94 10.30
N VAL A 82 -14.44 20.79 8.97
CA VAL A 82 -13.76 21.61 7.99
C VAL A 82 -14.80 22.30 7.09
N TYR A 83 -14.72 23.62 6.99
CA TYR A 83 -15.68 24.38 6.17
C TYR A 83 -15.22 24.48 4.71
N GLY A 84 -16.08 24.10 3.77
CA GLY A 84 -15.86 24.35 2.34
C GLY A 84 -14.89 23.37 1.68
N LEU A 85 -14.99 22.08 1.99
CA LEU A 85 -14.24 21.04 1.27
C LEU A 85 -14.72 20.93 -0.20
N PRO A 86 -13.92 20.33 -1.10
CA PRO A 86 -14.20 20.34 -2.54
C PRO A 86 -15.47 19.58 -2.96
N ASP A 87 -15.93 18.60 -2.18
CA ASP A 87 -17.11 17.80 -2.48
C ASP A 87 -18.37 18.68 -2.65
N PRO A 88 -19.25 18.42 -3.65
CA PRO A 88 -20.47 19.18 -3.84
C PRO A 88 -21.36 19.33 -2.60
N THR A 89 -21.37 18.35 -1.69
CA THR A 89 -22.16 18.39 -0.45
C THR A 89 -21.56 19.35 0.59
N THR A 90 -20.26 19.67 0.49
CA THR A 90 -19.53 20.42 1.53
C THR A 90 -18.95 21.76 1.06
N GLN A 91 -19.00 22.08 -0.24
CA GLN A 91 -18.49 23.35 -0.81
C GLN A 91 -18.95 24.63 -0.10
N ASN A 92 -20.17 24.63 0.47
CA ASN A 92 -20.70 25.75 1.26
C ASN A 92 -21.17 25.33 2.65
N HIS A 93 -20.76 24.15 3.10
CA HIS A 93 -21.12 23.58 4.40
C HIS A 93 -19.89 23.23 5.23
N TRP A 94 -20.09 22.95 6.50
CA TRP A 94 -19.10 22.20 7.26
C TRP A 94 -19.14 20.72 6.83
N SER A 95 -17.99 20.06 6.78
CA SER A 95 -17.88 18.61 6.52
C SER A 95 -18.70 17.81 7.52
N THR A 96 -18.62 18.23 8.79
CA THR A 96 -19.38 17.71 9.94
C THR A 96 -19.85 18.87 10.81
N ASN A 97 -21.02 18.76 11.42
CA ASN A 97 -21.68 19.83 12.13
C ASN A 97 -22.67 19.28 13.18
N PRO A 98 -22.34 19.39 14.49
CA PRO A 98 -23.13 18.83 15.60
C PRO A 98 -24.59 19.29 15.76
N VAL A 99 -25.08 20.16 14.88
CA VAL A 99 -26.45 20.67 14.92
C VAL A 99 -27.15 20.58 13.55
N ASN A 100 -26.54 19.91 12.58
CA ASN A 100 -27.03 19.69 11.22
C ASN A 100 -27.25 18.18 10.94
N PRO A 101 -28.46 17.64 11.09
CA PRO A 101 -28.67 16.19 10.98
C PRO A 101 -28.61 15.62 9.54
N PHE A 102 -28.19 16.43 8.56
CA PHE A 102 -28.14 16.03 7.15
C PHE A 102 -26.73 15.65 6.70
N ASP A 103 -25.70 16.15 7.38
CA ASP A 103 -24.31 15.86 7.05
C ASP A 103 -23.89 14.43 7.37
N VAL A 104 -24.67 13.69 8.16
CA VAL A 104 -24.57 12.22 8.27
C VAL A 104 -24.44 11.50 6.92
N ASN A 105 -24.95 12.09 5.83
CA ASN A 105 -24.89 11.56 4.46
C ASN A 105 -23.88 12.28 3.55
N TYR A 106 -23.09 13.22 4.06
CA TYR A 106 -22.04 13.88 3.29
C TYR A 106 -20.83 12.95 3.18
N ASP A 107 -20.10 13.05 2.08
CA ASP A 107 -18.83 12.38 1.81
C ASP A 107 -17.85 13.52 1.47
N PRO A 108 -17.25 14.17 2.48
CA PRO A 108 -16.61 15.47 2.29
C PRO A 108 -15.28 15.43 1.54
N ASP A 109 -14.56 14.32 1.60
CA ASP A 109 -13.27 14.08 0.94
C ASP A 109 -13.39 13.23 -0.34
N SER A 110 -14.60 12.78 -0.67
CA SER A 110 -14.93 12.11 -1.93
C SER A 110 -14.16 10.80 -2.12
N ASP A 111 -14.01 10.03 -1.05
CA ASP A 111 -13.16 8.84 -0.97
C ASP A 111 -13.92 7.51 -1.20
N GLY A 112 -15.24 7.60 -1.35
CA GLY A 112 -16.10 6.48 -1.69
C GLY A 112 -15.76 5.77 -3.01
N TRP A 113 -16.53 4.72 -3.33
CA TRP A 113 -16.37 3.98 -4.57
C TRP A 113 -17.21 4.56 -5.71
N TYR A 114 -16.62 5.53 -6.40
CA TYR A 114 -17.20 6.20 -7.55
C TYR A 114 -16.95 5.45 -8.87
N GLY A 115 -17.87 5.57 -9.83
CA GLY A 115 -17.67 5.08 -11.19
C GLY A 115 -17.83 3.58 -11.38
N ARG A 116 -18.50 2.87 -10.45
CA ARG A 116 -18.64 1.41 -10.51
C ARG A 116 -19.27 0.92 -11.80
N THR A 117 -18.84 -0.25 -12.24
CA THR A 117 -19.34 -0.95 -13.42
C THR A 117 -20.21 -2.16 -13.06
N SER A 118 -20.77 -2.84 -14.06
CA SER A 118 -21.54 -4.08 -13.85
C SER A 118 -20.66 -5.32 -13.62
N PHE A 119 -19.35 -5.19 -13.81
CA PHE A 119 -18.41 -6.30 -13.61
C PHE A 119 -17.86 -6.32 -12.18
N ASP A 120 -17.83 -5.15 -11.55
CA ASP A 120 -17.37 -4.92 -10.19
C ASP A 120 -18.11 -5.78 -9.16
N THR A 121 -17.34 -6.46 -8.32
CA THR A 121 -17.81 -7.30 -7.24
C THR A 121 -17.50 -6.63 -5.90
N PRO A 122 -18.51 -6.10 -5.18
CA PRO A 122 -18.27 -5.51 -3.88
C PRO A 122 -17.74 -6.51 -2.86
N ALA A 123 -16.83 -6.03 -2.01
CA ALA A 123 -16.28 -6.80 -0.90
C ALA A 123 -17.37 -7.21 0.09
N ALA A 124 -17.09 -8.27 0.85
CA ALA A 124 -17.93 -8.64 1.98
C ALA A 124 -17.94 -7.49 3.00
N GLN A 125 -19.12 -7.16 3.52
CA GLN A 125 -19.26 -6.05 4.49
C GLN A 125 -19.24 -6.61 5.91
N GLY A 126 -18.49 -5.98 6.81
CA GLY A 126 -18.26 -6.51 8.16
C GLY A 126 -17.48 -5.56 9.05
N ILE A 127 -16.86 -6.12 10.08
CA ILE A 127 -16.04 -5.39 11.04
C ILE A 127 -14.73 -6.13 11.20
N TRP A 128 -13.63 -5.39 11.16
CA TRP A 128 -12.30 -5.86 11.53
C TRP A 128 -12.07 -5.65 13.03
N GLU A 129 -11.71 -6.72 13.74
CA GLU A 129 -11.27 -6.63 15.14
C GLU A 129 -10.03 -7.50 15.36
N ASN A 130 -8.90 -6.88 15.72
CA ASN A 130 -7.61 -7.57 15.88
C ASN A 130 -7.22 -8.38 14.63
N ARG A 131 -7.28 -7.75 13.44
CA ARG A 131 -6.96 -8.37 12.14
C ARG A 131 -7.78 -9.64 11.84
N GLN A 132 -9.01 -9.68 12.36
CA GLN A 132 -9.98 -10.74 12.08
C GLN A 132 -11.30 -10.16 11.59
N PHE A 133 -11.68 -10.54 10.38
CA PHE A 133 -12.93 -10.08 9.77
C PHE A 133 -14.15 -10.84 10.27
N THR A 134 -15.16 -10.10 10.73
CA THR A 134 -16.48 -10.64 11.06
C THR A 134 -17.52 -10.11 10.08
N PRO A 135 -18.05 -10.95 9.16
CA PRO A 135 -19.07 -10.50 8.20
C PRO A 135 -20.36 -10.08 8.89
N SER A 136 -20.89 -8.92 8.51
CA SER A 136 -22.19 -8.41 8.98
C SER A 136 -23.38 -9.14 8.34
N GLY A 137 -23.16 -9.75 7.16
CA GLY A 137 -24.20 -10.33 6.31
C GLY A 137 -24.93 -9.29 5.43
N SER A 138 -24.59 -8.01 5.56
CA SER A 138 -25.00 -6.96 4.62
C SER A 138 -24.35 -7.21 3.26
N VAL A 139 -25.09 -6.93 2.18
CA VAL A 139 -24.61 -7.15 0.81
C VAL A 139 -24.84 -5.88 0.01
N ILE A 140 -23.75 -5.26 -0.42
CA ILE A 140 -23.78 -4.24 -1.45
C ILE A 140 -24.10 -4.93 -2.77
N GLN A 141 -25.15 -4.47 -3.44
CA GLN A 141 -25.53 -5.05 -4.72
C GLN A 141 -24.54 -4.61 -5.80
N ASN A 142 -24.09 -5.57 -6.62
CA ASN A 142 -23.40 -5.25 -7.88
C ASN A 142 -24.31 -4.36 -8.74
N GLY A 143 -23.71 -3.32 -9.30
CA GLY A 143 -24.39 -2.42 -10.21
C GLY A 143 -23.58 -1.18 -10.53
N ILE A 144 -24.00 -0.50 -11.59
CA ILE A 144 -23.38 0.74 -12.05
C ILE A 144 -23.79 1.89 -11.12
N GLY A 145 -22.82 2.73 -10.77
CA GLY A 145 -23.04 4.01 -10.09
C GLY A 145 -22.11 4.22 -8.91
N ASP A 146 -22.33 5.30 -8.19
CA ASP A 146 -21.44 5.73 -7.12
C ASP A 146 -21.88 5.20 -5.76
N LEU A 147 -20.92 4.94 -4.88
CA LEU A 147 -21.13 4.72 -3.45
C LEU A 147 -20.33 5.75 -2.68
N PRO A 148 -20.96 6.83 -2.22
CA PRO A 148 -20.28 7.73 -1.30
C PRO A 148 -19.99 7.01 0.02
N PHE A 149 -18.83 7.29 0.61
CA PHE A 149 -18.47 6.82 1.94
C PHE A 149 -18.78 7.95 2.91
N THR A 150 -20.00 7.91 3.43
CA THR A 150 -20.55 9.05 4.15
C THR A 150 -19.96 9.19 5.55
N ASN A 151 -20.04 10.37 6.17
CA ASN A 151 -19.68 10.62 7.58
C ASN A 151 -20.17 9.53 8.55
N GLN A 152 -21.37 8.98 8.35
CA GLN A 152 -21.86 7.86 9.16
C GLN A 152 -21.03 6.59 9.01
N MET A 153 -20.65 6.26 7.78
CA MET A 153 -19.83 5.09 7.48
C MET A 153 -18.42 5.29 8.01
N GLU A 154 -17.89 6.50 7.90
CA GLU A 154 -16.60 6.84 8.46
C GLU A 154 -16.58 6.71 9.99
N TYR A 155 -17.58 7.29 10.65
CA TYR A 155 -17.76 7.16 12.10
C TYR A 155 -17.86 5.69 12.54
N LEU A 156 -18.48 4.83 11.73
CA LEU A 156 -18.61 3.39 12.03
C LEU A 156 -17.33 2.59 11.77
N ASN A 157 -16.47 3.03 10.85
CA ASN A 157 -15.17 2.40 10.56
C ASN A 157 -14.01 3.04 11.34
N GLY A 158 -14.25 4.19 12.00
CA GLY A 158 -13.24 4.91 12.76
C GLY A 158 -12.35 5.82 11.92
N THR A 159 -12.70 6.00 10.64
CA THR A 159 -11.98 6.83 9.67
C THR A 159 -12.38 8.30 9.79
N ARG A 160 -11.81 9.16 8.94
CA ARG A 160 -11.85 10.61 9.09
C ARG A 160 -12.48 11.32 7.88
N PRO A 161 -13.51 12.16 8.08
CA PRO A 161 -14.29 12.83 7.02
C PRO A 161 -13.57 14.02 6.39
N ASP A 162 -12.28 14.14 6.64
CA ASP A 162 -11.46 15.24 6.15
C ASP A 162 -10.19 14.72 5.44
N THR A 163 -10.07 13.41 5.27
CA THR A 163 -8.96 12.75 4.59
C THR A 163 -9.43 11.42 4.03
N ASN A 164 -9.17 11.22 2.74
CA ASN A 164 -9.59 10.03 2.00
C ASN A 164 -8.77 8.76 2.30
N ASP A 165 -7.84 8.83 3.25
CA ASP A 165 -6.84 7.81 3.59
C ASP A 165 -6.46 8.04 5.05
N SER A 166 -7.05 7.26 5.94
CA SER A 166 -7.02 7.49 7.39
C SER A 166 -5.83 6.84 8.09
N ASP A 167 -5.35 5.70 7.60
CA ASP A 167 -4.12 5.03 8.07
C ASP A 167 -2.87 5.36 7.26
N GLY A 168 -3.03 6.02 6.10
CA GLY A 168 -1.93 6.62 5.34
C GLY A 168 -1.24 5.63 4.42
N ASP A 169 -1.96 4.65 3.90
CA ASP A 169 -1.40 3.55 3.11
C ASP A 169 -1.68 3.66 1.60
N ALA A 170 -2.45 4.66 1.16
CA ALA A 170 -2.57 5.05 -0.25
C ALA A 170 -1.31 5.80 -0.74
N VAL A 171 -0.18 5.08 -0.76
CA VAL A 171 1.16 5.63 -1.00
C VAL A 171 1.68 5.42 -2.42
N THR A 172 1.10 4.49 -3.17
CA THR A 172 1.65 4.05 -4.45
C THR A 172 1.42 5.06 -5.58
N PHE A 173 2.12 4.89 -6.71
CA PHE A 173 2.02 5.77 -7.86
C PHE A 173 1.72 5.05 -9.17
N ASN A 174 0.84 5.66 -9.97
CA ASN A 174 0.57 5.22 -11.34
C ASN A 174 1.54 5.90 -12.32
N THR A 175 2.45 5.11 -12.91
CA THR A 175 3.40 5.59 -13.93
C THR A 175 2.92 5.28 -15.34
N VAL A 176 2.86 6.30 -16.19
CA VAL A 176 2.50 6.15 -17.62
C VAL A 176 3.70 6.46 -18.51
N LEU A 177 4.05 5.51 -19.37
CA LEU A 177 5.14 5.62 -20.32
C LEU A 177 4.67 5.91 -21.75
N ASN A 178 5.47 6.65 -22.50
CA ASN A 178 5.33 6.80 -23.94
C ASN A 178 6.69 6.71 -24.62
N LEU A 179 6.89 5.65 -25.43
CA LEU A 179 8.17 5.34 -26.08
C LEU A 179 9.35 5.23 -25.09
N GLY A 180 9.10 4.67 -23.90
CA GLY A 180 10.11 4.47 -22.85
C GLY A 180 10.38 5.68 -21.96
N ALA A 181 9.74 6.83 -22.22
CA ALA A 181 9.85 8.01 -21.35
C ALA A 181 8.59 8.17 -20.49
N VAL A 182 8.76 8.57 -19.23
CA VAL A 182 7.65 8.87 -18.32
C VAL A 182 6.92 10.14 -18.79
N ILE A 183 5.58 10.07 -18.81
CA ILE A 183 4.71 11.20 -19.17
C ILE A 183 3.69 11.57 -18.07
N SER A 184 3.48 10.67 -17.10
CA SER A 184 2.66 10.87 -15.90
C SER A 184 3.24 9.99 -14.81
N HIS A 185 3.26 10.51 -13.59
CA HIS A 185 3.59 9.80 -12.36
C HIS A 185 2.77 10.46 -11.27
N ASP A 186 1.59 9.92 -11.02
CA ASP A 186 0.58 10.51 -10.15
C ASP A 186 0.20 9.51 -9.06
N ARG A 187 0.02 10.00 -7.82
CA ARG A 187 -0.38 9.17 -6.68
C ARG A 187 -1.64 8.37 -6.99
N ASP A 188 -1.58 7.09 -6.70
CA ASP A 188 -2.74 6.22 -6.69
C ASP A 188 -3.54 6.44 -5.39
N TRP A 189 -4.84 6.64 -5.55
CA TRP A 189 -5.80 6.76 -4.45
C TRP A 189 -6.75 5.57 -4.44
N ASN A 190 -6.30 4.42 -4.92
CA ASN A 190 -7.13 3.23 -4.99
C ASN A 190 -7.42 2.70 -3.58
N LEU A 191 -6.49 2.72 -2.64
CA LEU A 191 -6.72 2.39 -1.22
C LEU A 191 -7.27 3.58 -0.42
N SER A 192 -8.30 4.25 -0.94
CA SER A 192 -9.03 5.21 -0.12
C SER A 192 -9.97 4.50 0.84
N ASP A 193 -10.26 5.09 2.00
CA ASP A 193 -11.01 4.41 3.09
C ASP A 193 -12.32 3.78 2.57
N GLY A 194 -13.09 4.53 1.79
CA GLY A 194 -14.32 4.06 1.16
C GLY A 194 -14.12 2.92 0.15
N ARG A 195 -13.03 2.92 -0.63
CA ARG A 195 -12.72 1.85 -1.59
C ARG A 195 -12.25 0.59 -0.90
N GLU A 196 -11.46 0.72 0.14
CA GLU A 196 -11.06 -0.39 0.99
C GLU A 196 -12.29 -1.11 1.54
N VAL A 197 -13.22 -0.38 2.15
CA VAL A 197 -14.44 -0.98 2.72
C VAL A 197 -15.35 -1.58 1.64
N PHE A 198 -15.51 -0.93 0.49
CA PHE A 198 -16.50 -1.36 -0.51
C PHE A 198 -15.98 -2.31 -1.58
N LYS A 199 -14.72 -2.18 -2.00
CA LYS A 199 -14.14 -2.89 -3.14
C LYS A 199 -13.15 -3.97 -2.69
N TYR A 200 -12.23 -3.65 -1.80
CA TYR A 200 -11.11 -4.54 -1.45
C TYR A 200 -11.39 -5.42 -0.24
N GLY A 201 -12.17 -4.93 0.72
CA GLY A 201 -12.47 -5.62 1.97
C GLY A 201 -11.39 -5.48 3.04
N THR A 202 -10.41 -4.60 2.83
CA THR A 202 -9.36 -4.25 3.80
C THR A 202 -9.89 -3.37 4.93
N ASN A 203 -9.07 -3.13 5.95
CA ASN A 203 -9.38 -2.32 7.10
C ASN A 203 -8.75 -0.92 6.94
N PRO A 204 -9.54 0.15 6.73
CA PRO A 204 -9.03 1.50 6.43
C PRO A 204 -8.39 2.24 7.61
N MET A 205 -7.99 1.50 8.64
CA MET A 205 -7.39 1.99 9.87
C MET A 205 -6.16 1.14 10.26
N ASP A 206 -5.72 0.24 9.38
CA ASP A 206 -4.64 -0.72 9.59
C ASP A 206 -3.98 -1.05 8.25
N ASN A 207 -2.84 -0.42 7.98
CA ASN A 207 -2.07 -0.52 6.73
C ASN A 207 -1.40 -1.89 6.46
N ASP A 208 -1.81 -2.92 7.18
CA ASP A 208 -1.43 -4.34 7.12
C ASP A 208 -2.60 -5.10 7.77
N THR A 209 -3.68 -5.24 7.00
CA THR A 209 -5.01 -5.66 7.46
C THR A 209 -5.00 -7.03 8.12
N ASP A 210 -4.18 -7.97 7.64
CA ASP A 210 -4.13 -9.34 8.12
C ASP A 210 -2.95 -9.67 9.05
N GLY A 211 -1.91 -8.84 9.05
CA GLY A 211 -0.79 -8.89 9.95
C GLY A 211 0.32 -9.85 9.61
N ASP A 212 0.47 -10.17 8.34
CA ASP A 212 1.60 -10.91 7.83
C ASP A 212 2.82 -10.05 7.48
N MET A 213 2.81 -8.78 7.86
CA MET A 213 3.91 -7.83 7.63
C MET A 213 4.21 -7.54 6.16
N LEU A 214 3.32 -7.89 5.23
CA LEU A 214 3.21 -7.21 3.95
C LEU A 214 2.16 -6.11 4.09
N PRO A 215 2.44 -4.87 3.66
CA PRO A 215 1.45 -3.81 3.75
C PRO A 215 0.41 -3.91 2.62
N ASP A 216 -0.82 -3.50 2.91
CA ASP A 216 -1.98 -3.65 2.00
C ASP A 216 -1.72 -3.05 0.61
N TRP A 217 -0.99 -1.93 0.55
CA TRP A 217 -0.62 -1.27 -0.70
C TRP A 217 0.35 -2.08 -1.57
N TYR A 218 1.28 -2.82 -0.96
CA TYR A 218 2.22 -3.65 -1.71
C TYR A 218 1.48 -4.84 -2.32
N GLU A 219 0.62 -5.45 -1.52
CA GLU A 219 -0.22 -6.57 -1.96
C GLU A 219 -1.25 -6.13 -3.01
N TYR A 220 -1.78 -4.91 -2.88
CA TYR A 220 -2.60 -4.29 -3.92
C TYR A 220 -1.88 -4.20 -5.26
N GLU A 221 -0.68 -3.63 -5.29
CA GLU A 221 0.08 -3.47 -6.53
C GLU A 221 0.51 -4.81 -7.15
N LYS A 222 0.88 -5.80 -6.33
CA LYS A 222 1.33 -7.12 -6.82
C LYS A 222 0.18 -8.07 -7.16
N GLY A 223 -0.90 -8.04 -6.40
CA GLY A 223 -1.97 -9.04 -6.43
C GLY A 223 -3.25 -8.63 -7.14
N TRP A 224 -3.62 -7.35 -7.11
CA TRP A 224 -4.96 -6.93 -7.51
C TRP A 224 -5.25 -7.21 -8.98
N ASN A 225 -6.29 -8.02 -9.23
CA ASN A 225 -6.74 -8.38 -10.56
C ASN A 225 -8.13 -7.81 -10.85
N GLU A 226 -8.15 -6.66 -11.52
CA GLU A 226 -9.39 -5.95 -11.91
C GLU A 226 -10.32 -6.79 -12.80
N SER A 227 -9.84 -7.87 -13.46
CA SER A 227 -10.71 -8.70 -14.31
C SER A 227 -11.60 -9.65 -13.51
N ASN A 228 -11.22 -9.96 -12.26
CA ASN A 228 -11.91 -10.93 -11.41
C ASN A 228 -12.17 -10.40 -9.98
N ASP A 229 -11.83 -9.13 -9.71
CA ASP A 229 -11.94 -8.43 -8.42
C ASP A 229 -11.43 -9.27 -7.25
N ASN A 230 -10.21 -9.78 -7.36
CA ASN A 230 -9.51 -10.45 -6.27
C ASN A 230 -8.00 -10.34 -6.45
N TYR A 231 -7.28 -10.88 -5.48
CA TYR A 231 -5.84 -10.80 -5.36
C TYR A 231 -5.08 -12.01 -5.92
N SER A 232 -5.77 -12.89 -6.68
CA SER A 232 -5.16 -14.12 -7.21
C SER A 232 -5.17 -14.15 -8.74
N SER A 233 -3.98 -14.37 -9.29
CA SER A 233 -3.77 -14.48 -10.74
C SER A 233 -3.08 -15.79 -11.11
N ARG A 234 -3.45 -16.33 -12.27
CA ARG A 234 -2.76 -17.50 -12.83
C ARG A 234 -1.67 -17.02 -13.79
N LEU A 235 -0.41 -17.17 -13.40
CA LEU A 235 0.75 -16.56 -14.07
C LEU A 235 1.74 -17.64 -14.51
N GLN A 236 2.56 -17.31 -15.51
CA GLN A 236 3.60 -18.20 -16.04
C GLN A 236 4.97 -17.79 -15.51
N VAL A 237 5.19 -17.96 -14.21
CA VAL A 237 6.38 -17.46 -13.48
C VAL A 237 7.20 -18.56 -12.81
N GLU A 238 6.62 -19.75 -12.60
CA GLU A 238 7.26 -20.84 -11.83
C GLU A 238 8.51 -21.42 -12.53
N VAL A 239 9.69 -21.19 -12.01
CA VAL A 239 10.98 -21.65 -12.54
C VAL A 239 11.04 -23.18 -12.58
N GLN A 240 11.30 -23.72 -13.77
CA GLN A 240 11.53 -25.16 -13.95
C GLN A 240 13.01 -25.48 -13.87
N TRP A 241 13.47 -25.82 -12.65
CA TRP A 241 14.86 -26.15 -12.37
C TRP A 241 15.34 -27.43 -13.06
N ILE A 242 16.59 -27.40 -13.55
CA ILE A 242 17.24 -28.55 -14.18
C ILE A 242 18.57 -28.93 -13.53
N ASP A 243 18.96 -30.18 -13.72
CA ASP A 243 20.35 -30.59 -13.62
C ASP A 243 21.10 -30.17 -14.89
N ALA A 244 21.95 -29.14 -14.79
CA ALA A 244 22.68 -28.57 -15.92
C ALA A 244 23.56 -29.58 -16.69
N ALA A 245 23.95 -30.70 -16.07
CA ALA A 245 24.74 -31.74 -16.73
C ALA A 245 23.88 -32.65 -17.62
N THR A 246 22.58 -32.79 -17.33
CA THR A 246 21.69 -33.71 -18.04
C THR A 246 20.56 -33.02 -18.80
N GLY A 247 20.23 -31.76 -18.45
CA GLY A 247 19.06 -31.04 -18.95
C GLY A 247 17.74 -31.60 -18.43
N GLY A 248 17.80 -32.57 -17.51
CA GLY A 248 16.66 -33.24 -16.92
C GLY A 248 16.34 -32.73 -15.52
N PRO A 249 15.33 -33.32 -14.86
CA PRO A 249 14.93 -32.94 -13.51
C PRO A 249 16.07 -33.19 -12.51
N CYS A 250 16.11 -32.36 -11.47
CA CYS A 250 17.01 -32.54 -10.35
C CYS A 250 16.73 -33.82 -9.56
N ILE A 251 17.75 -34.67 -9.41
CA ILE A 251 17.68 -35.92 -8.65
C ILE A 251 18.95 -36.07 -7.82
N ALA A 252 18.80 -36.21 -6.49
CA ALA A 252 19.90 -36.28 -5.53
C ALA A 252 21.00 -37.32 -5.87
N ALA A 253 20.67 -38.38 -6.60
CA ALA A 253 21.64 -39.40 -6.99
C ALA A 253 22.65 -38.94 -8.06
N THR A 254 22.31 -37.92 -8.85
CA THR A 254 23.09 -37.51 -10.03
C THR A 254 23.33 -36.01 -10.12
N THR A 255 22.52 -35.20 -9.45
CA THR A 255 22.58 -33.74 -9.54
C THR A 255 23.56 -33.18 -8.53
N ALA A 256 24.63 -32.56 -9.03
CA ALA A 256 25.60 -31.88 -8.20
C ALA A 256 25.07 -30.52 -7.70
N SER A 257 24.30 -29.82 -8.53
CA SER A 257 23.64 -28.56 -8.21
C SER A 257 22.51 -28.35 -9.22
N CYS A 258 21.32 -27.98 -8.73
CA CYS A 258 20.22 -27.53 -9.57
C CYS A 258 20.48 -26.11 -10.06
N ARG A 259 20.06 -25.81 -11.28
CA ARG A 259 20.16 -24.46 -11.84
C ARG A 259 18.82 -24.00 -12.42
N PRO A 260 18.51 -22.70 -12.31
CA PRO A 260 17.32 -22.09 -12.90
C PRO A 260 17.59 -21.86 -14.39
N LEU A 261 17.84 -22.94 -15.14
CA LEU A 261 18.23 -22.87 -16.55
C LEU A 261 17.38 -23.84 -17.37
N SER A 262 17.39 -23.66 -18.68
CA SER A 262 16.94 -24.67 -19.64
C SER A 262 18.11 -25.13 -20.50
N GLN A 263 18.01 -26.35 -21.06
CA GLN A 263 19.06 -26.89 -21.91
C GLN A 263 18.48 -27.48 -23.21
N ASP A 264 18.96 -26.99 -24.35
CA ASP A 264 18.74 -27.61 -25.65
C ASP A 264 20.07 -27.78 -26.38
N SER A 265 20.38 -29.03 -26.73
CA SER A 265 21.50 -29.38 -27.63
C SER A 265 22.88 -28.81 -27.22
N GLY A 266 23.06 -28.51 -25.92
CA GLY A 266 24.30 -27.99 -25.34
C GLY A 266 24.32 -26.48 -25.07
N THR A 267 23.29 -25.73 -25.48
CA THR A 267 23.07 -24.33 -25.11
C THR A 267 22.32 -24.28 -23.78
N LEU A 268 22.78 -23.45 -22.85
CA LEU A 268 22.14 -23.19 -21.57
C LEU A 268 21.38 -21.86 -21.67
N SER A 269 20.06 -21.88 -21.70
CA SER A 269 19.24 -20.67 -21.80
C SER A 269 18.52 -20.38 -20.48
N ARG A 270 17.88 -19.21 -20.37
CA ARG A 270 16.96 -18.88 -19.28
C ARG A 270 15.94 -20.01 -19.03
N PRO A 271 15.43 -20.17 -17.79
CA PRO A 271 14.59 -21.31 -17.44
C PRO A 271 13.29 -21.32 -18.24
N ALA A 272 12.74 -22.51 -18.42
CA ALA A 272 11.34 -22.60 -18.82
C ALA A 272 10.47 -22.23 -17.62
N LEU A 273 9.43 -21.41 -17.82
CA LEU A 273 8.51 -21.04 -16.75
C LEU A 273 7.21 -21.86 -16.84
N GLY A 274 6.76 -22.35 -15.69
CA GLY A 274 5.53 -23.09 -15.46
C GLY A 274 4.37 -22.17 -15.09
N TRP A 275 3.14 -22.71 -15.15
CA TRP A 275 1.95 -21.96 -14.76
C TRP A 275 1.58 -22.26 -13.31
N THR A 276 1.57 -21.23 -12.48
CA THR A 276 1.19 -21.30 -11.07
C THR A 276 0.06 -20.32 -10.76
N TRP A 277 -0.50 -20.40 -9.56
CA TRP A 277 -1.29 -19.33 -8.97
C TRP A 277 -0.36 -18.51 -8.08
N ALA A 278 -0.47 -17.19 -8.18
CA ALA A 278 0.15 -16.24 -7.27
C ALA A 278 -0.96 -15.44 -6.60
N SER A 279 -0.83 -15.21 -5.29
CA SER A 279 -1.78 -14.45 -4.47
C SER A 279 -1.02 -13.47 -3.57
N PHE A 280 -1.59 -12.27 -3.41
CA PHE A 280 -1.14 -11.22 -2.48
C PHE A 280 -2.41 -10.53 -1.96
N ASP A 281 -3.14 -11.22 -1.09
CA ASP A 281 -4.45 -10.92 -0.55
C ASP A 281 -4.30 -10.34 0.86
N PRO A 282 -4.44 -9.01 1.05
CA PRO A 282 -4.24 -8.32 2.34
C PRO A 282 -5.22 -8.72 3.44
N THR A 283 -6.12 -9.67 3.16
CA THR A 283 -7.07 -10.22 4.12
C THR A 283 -6.75 -11.66 4.51
N ASN A 284 -5.65 -12.24 4.03
CA ASN A 284 -5.25 -13.62 4.20
C ASN A 284 -3.73 -13.77 4.48
N PRO A 285 -3.32 -13.92 5.75
CA PRO A 285 -1.92 -13.74 6.18
C PRO A 285 -0.99 -14.93 5.84
N VAL A 286 -1.47 -15.85 5.01
CA VAL A 286 -0.77 -17.09 4.65
C VAL A 286 0.10 -16.88 3.42
N ASP A 287 -0.30 -16.00 2.52
CA ASP A 287 0.36 -15.78 1.24
C ASP A 287 1.66 -14.97 1.32
N ALA A 288 1.96 -14.26 2.42
CA ALA A 288 3.34 -13.88 2.74
C ALA A 288 4.35 -15.05 2.68
N ASN A 289 3.87 -16.29 2.85
CA ASN A 289 4.69 -17.51 2.78
C ASN A 289 4.59 -18.25 1.43
N GLU A 290 3.86 -17.70 0.46
CA GLU A 290 3.86 -18.20 -0.92
C GLU A 290 5.16 -17.79 -1.62
N ASP A 291 5.53 -18.59 -2.61
CA ASP A 291 6.73 -18.45 -3.45
C ASP A 291 6.30 -18.94 -4.85
N PRO A 292 5.62 -18.07 -5.62
CA PRO A 292 4.98 -18.49 -6.85
C PRO A 292 5.98 -18.73 -7.99
N ASP A 293 7.08 -17.99 -8.05
CA ASP A 293 8.07 -18.09 -9.11
C ASP A 293 9.18 -19.14 -8.83
N GLN A 294 9.28 -19.68 -7.61
CA GLN A 294 10.23 -20.72 -7.23
C GLN A 294 11.70 -20.35 -7.46
N ASP A 295 12.09 -19.16 -7.01
CA ASP A 295 13.44 -18.62 -7.15
C ASP A 295 14.33 -18.83 -5.90
N GLY A 296 13.88 -19.60 -4.92
CA GLY A 296 14.67 -19.97 -3.75
C GLY A 296 15.84 -20.93 -4.05
N ASN A 297 16.09 -21.88 -3.15
CA ASN A 297 17.27 -22.74 -3.23
C ASN A 297 16.94 -24.24 -3.25
N TRP A 298 17.66 -24.97 -4.10
CA TRP A 298 17.64 -26.43 -4.14
C TRP A 298 18.93 -27.04 -3.56
N ASP A 299 18.83 -27.67 -2.39
CA ASP A 299 19.90 -28.49 -1.82
C ASP A 299 19.77 -29.96 -2.23
N CYS A 300 20.60 -30.40 -3.17
CA CYS A 300 20.72 -31.80 -3.60
C CYS A 300 21.90 -32.56 -2.96
N SER A 301 22.58 -31.99 -1.95
CA SER A 301 23.70 -32.64 -1.28
C SER A 301 23.29 -33.84 -0.41
N GLY A 302 22.01 -33.88 -0.03
CA GLY A 302 21.39 -34.92 0.80
C GLY A 302 20.99 -36.19 0.04
N ALA A 303 20.11 -36.99 0.68
CA ALA A 303 19.53 -38.18 0.05
C ALA A 303 18.39 -37.84 -0.93
N THR A 304 17.84 -36.64 -0.80
CA THR A 304 16.77 -36.03 -1.59
C THR A 304 17.18 -34.60 -1.91
N CYS A 305 16.70 -34.07 -3.04
CA CYS A 305 16.78 -32.63 -3.28
C CYS A 305 15.67 -31.97 -2.48
N GLU A 306 16.02 -30.98 -1.66
CA GLU A 306 15.11 -30.22 -0.82
C GLU A 306 15.08 -28.77 -1.30
N TYR A 307 13.88 -28.22 -1.42
CA TYR A 307 13.67 -26.83 -1.82
C TYR A 307 13.43 -25.98 -0.57
N THR A 308 14.12 -24.86 -0.49
CA THR A 308 13.89 -23.79 0.48
C THR A 308 13.31 -22.62 -0.29
N ALA A 309 12.10 -22.20 0.08
CA ALA A 309 11.40 -21.10 -0.56
C ALA A 309 12.07 -19.75 -0.27
N TYR A 310 11.94 -18.83 -1.22
CA TYR A 310 12.14 -17.40 -1.02
C TYR A 310 10.75 -16.78 -1.17
N THR A 311 10.12 -16.47 -0.04
CA THR A 311 8.69 -16.17 -0.04
C THR A 311 8.43 -14.70 -0.33
N ASN A 312 7.19 -14.34 -0.69
CA ASN A 312 6.75 -12.95 -0.85
C ASN A 312 7.25 -12.02 0.28
N PHE A 313 7.17 -12.47 1.55
CA PHE A 313 7.74 -11.76 2.70
C PHE A 313 9.26 -11.59 2.60
N MET A 314 10.00 -12.66 2.30
CA MET A 314 11.45 -12.63 2.22
C MET A 314 11.96 -11.72 1.09
N GLU A 315 11.21 -11.63 0.00
CA GLU A 315 11.47 -10.78 -1.15
C GLU A 315 11.25 -9.31 -0.83
N PHE A 316 10.08 -8.94 -0.28
CA PHE A 316 9.78 -7.56 0.13
C PHE A 316 10.80 -6.99 1.10
N TYR A 317 11.33 -7.82 2.02
CA TYR A 317 12.37 -7.42 2.97
C TYR A 317 13.80 -7.70 2.51
N ALA A 318 14.00 -8.28 1.33
CA ALA A 318 15.28 -8.78 0.85
C ALA A 318 16.06 -9.56 1.94
N VAL A 319 15.45 -10.56 2.57
CA VAL A 319 16.03 -11.29 3.71
C VAL A 319 16.08 -12.80 3.48
N ALA A 320 17.21 -13.43 3.77
CA ALA A 320 17.39 -14.88 3.66
C ALA A 320 17.83 -15.54 4.99
N ASN A 321 17.80 -14.78 6.09
CA ASN A 321 18.13 -15.25 7.43
C ASN A 321 16.96 -16.05 8.04
N PRO A 322 17.13 -17.34 8.35
CA PRO A 322 16.04 -18.18 8.88
C PRO A 322 15.50 -17.79 10.26
N ASN A 323 16.10 -16.79 10.92
CA ASN A 323 15.57 -16.23 12.17
C ASN A 323 14.71 -14.97 11.96
N LEU A 324 14.59 -14.51 10.71
CA LEU A 324 13.92 -13.27 10.30
C LEU A 324 13.16 -13.45 8.97
N ASP A 325 12.90 -14.70 8.55
CA ASP A 325 12.33 -15.09 7.26
C ASP A 325 10.80 -15.19 7.23
N SER A 326 10.15 -14.82 8.34
CA SER A 326 8.70 -14.80 8.44
C SER A 326 8.25 -13.84 9.54
N PRO A 327 6.98 -13.42 9.55
CA PRO A 327 6.45 -12.52 10.57
C PRO A 327 6.58 -13.09 11.99
N ASP A 328 6.33 -14.40 12.14
CA ASP A 328 6.51 -15.11 13.40
C ASP A 328 7.98 -15.15 13.84
N SER A 329 8.89 -15.42 12.90
CA SER A 329 10.34 -15.40 13.14
C SER A 329 10.78 -14.01 13.64
N VAL A 330 10.35 -12.93 12.97
CA VAL A 330 10.67 -11.55 13.35
C VAL A 330 10.16 -11.22 14.74
N ARG A 331 8.88 -11.46 15.04
CA ARG A 331 8.28 -11.14 16.35
C ARG A 331 8.90 -11.97 17.51
N LEU A 332 9.46 -13.15 17.21
CA LEU A 332 10.12 -14.03 18.18
C LEU A 332 11.64 -13.81 18.29
N SER A 333 12.25 -13.09 17.35
CA SER A 333 13.70 -12.85 17.29
C SER A 333 14.22 -12.09 18.52
N GLY A 334 13.39 -11.19 19.08
CA GLY A 334 13.77 -10.26 20.13
C GLY A 334 14.49 -9.02 19.61
N GLU A 335 14.53 -8.81 18.30
CA GLU A 335 15.02 -7.57 17.68
C GLU A 335 14.14 -6.38 18.06
N THR A 336 14.75 -5.20 18.05
CA THR A 336 14.10 -3.96 18.49
C THR A 336 14.40 -2.82 17.54
N TRP A 337 13.38 -2.02 17.25
CA TRP A 337 13.53 -0.74 16.57
C TRP A 337 13.24 0.41 17.54
N ASN A 338 14.14 1.39 17.63
CA ASN A 338 14.03 2.52 18.57
C ASN A 338 13.77 2.12 20.05
N GLY A 339 14.25 0.94 20.45
CA GLY A 339 14.10 0.39 21.80
C GLY A 339 12.76 -0.28 22.09
N SER A 340 11.87 -0.40 21.10
CA SER A 340 10.64 -1.19 21.16
C SER A 340 10.81 -2.52 20.41
N PRO A 341 10.20 -3.62 20.85
CA PRO A 341 10.14 -4.85 20.06
C PRO A 341 9.49 -4.60 18.70
N ILE A 342 10.04 -5.22 17.65
CA ILE A 342 9.47 -5.14 16.30
C ILE A 342 8.18 -5.97 16.25
N THR A 343 7.07 -5.32 15.91
CA THR A 343 5.74 -5.93 15.81
C THR A 343 5.06 -5.67 14.48
N GLU A 344 5.40 -4.57 13.81
CA GLU A 344 4.79 -4.12 12.55
C GLU A 344 5.80 -4.14 11.38
N TRP A 345 5.27 -4.13 10.16
CA TRP A 345 6.04 -4.20 8.92
C TRP A 345 7.06 -3.05 8.79
N TRP A 346 6.62 -1.81 9.04
CA TRP A 346 7.44 -0.61 8.88
C TRP A 346 8.58 -0.56 9.91
N GLU A 347 8.38 -1.14 11.10
CA GLU A 347 9.44 -1.28 12.11
C GLU A 347 10.52 -2.26 11.62
N PHE A 348 10.10 -3.36 10.99
CA PHE A 348 11.02 -4.36 10.45
C PHE A 348 11.76 -3.84 9.21
N ARG A 349 11.07 -3.14 8.30
CA ARG A 349 11.67 -2.46 7.15
C ARG A 349 12.71 -1.44 7.59
N ALA A 350 12.36 -0.60 8.56
CA ALA A 350 13.28 0.38 9.11
C ALA A 350 14.50 -0.26 9.80
N PHE A 351 14.29 -1.37 10.51
CA PHE A 351 15.38 -2.14 11.13
C PHE A 351 16.33 -2.77 10.09
N THR A 352 15.77 -3.39 9.05
CA THR A 352 16.55 -4.11 8.04
C THR A 352 17.36 -3.18 7.15
N LEU A 353 16.85 -1.99 6.84
CA LEU A 353 17.52 -0.98 6.02
C LEU A 353 18.27 0.08 6.84
N GLY A 354 18.04 0.15 8.15
CA GLY A 354 18.61 1.18 9.02
C GLY A 354 18.07 2.59 8.76
N LEU A 355 16.80 2.71 8.39
CA LEU A 355 16.18 3.98 8.00
C LEU A 355 16.24 5.01 9.13
N GLY A 356 16.69 6.22 8.84
CA GLY A 356 16.84 7.31 9.80
C GLY A 356 18.04 7.19 10.74
N GLU A 357 18.85 6.13 10.65
CA GLU A 357 20.10 6.00 11.40
C GLU A 357 21.24 6.81 10.73
N PRO A 358 22.25 7.29 11.50
CA PRO A 358 23.36 8.06 10.93
C PRO A 358 24.20 7.34 9.87
N ASN A 359 24.07 6.03 9.77
CA ASN A 359 24.75 5.15 8.83
C ASN A 359 23.79 4.47 7.85
N GLU A 360 22.56 4.97 7.69
CA GLU A 360 21.58 4.48 6.72
C GLU A 360 22.20 4.28 5.33
N ASP A 361 23.05 5.22 4.89
CA ASP A 361 23.75 5.12 3.60
C ASP A 361 24.57 3.84 3.42
N LEU A 362 25.00 3.20 4.51
CA LEU A 362 25.82 1.98 4.51
C LEU A 362 25.00 0.71 4.80
N THR A 363 23.75 0.85 5.23
CA THR A 363 22.89 -0.29 5.62
C THR A 363 21.67 -0.43 4.73
N ASN A 364 21.25 0.64 4.07
CA ASN A 364 20.16 0.65 3.10
C ASN A 364 20.71 0.30 1.72
N TYR A 365 20.57 -0.96 1.36
CA TYR A 365 21.06 -1.56 0.13
C TYR A 365 19.95 -1.92 -0.85
N LEU A 366 18.71 -1.61 -0.48
CA LEU A 366 17.59 -1.38 -1.40
C LEU A 366 17.53 0.09 -1.85
N GLY A 367 18.39 0.96 -1.33
CA GLY A 367 18.52 2.33 -1.82
C GLY A 367 18.88 2.35 -3.30
N MET A 368 18.13 3.11 -4.09
CA MET A 368 18.25 3.03 -5.54
C MET A 368 19.43 3.82 -6.09
N ASN A 369 19.71 5.01 -5.57
CA ASN A 369 20.76 5.89 -6.10
C ASN A 369 22.18 5.45 -5.75
N ARG A 370 23.08 5.63 -6.72
CA ARG A 370 24.52 5.55 -6.47
C ARG A 370 25.03 6.81 -5.77
N LYS A 371 25.50 6.65 -4.53
CA LYS A 371 25.93 7.75 -3.64
C LYS A 371 27.33 8.26 -3.98
N ASN A 372 28.23 7.38 -4.42
CA ASN A 372 29.59 7.74 -4.81
C ASN A 372 30.23 6.74 -5.80
N ILE A 373 31.47 7.00 -6.24
CA ILE A 373 32.11 6.17 -7.27
C ILE A 373 32.51 4.77 -6.79
N ASP A 374 32.70 4.60 -5.49
CA ASP A 374 33.06 3.31 -4.87
C ASP A 374 31.81 2.63 -4.26
N ASP A 375 30.61 3.14 -4.58
CA ASP A 375 29.33 2.60 -4.13
C ASP A 375 28.81 1.56 -5.14
N ASP A 376 28.60 0.35 -4.64
CA ASP A 376 27.99 -0.78 -5.34
C ASP A 376 26.63 -1.16 -4.73
N SER A 377 26.12 -0.37 -3.77
CA SER A 377 24.79 -0.54 -3.16
C SER A 377 23.77 0.39 -3.84
N TYR A 378 23.56 0.16 -5.14
CA TYR A 378 22.61 0.88 -5.99
C TYR A 378 21.97 -0.08 -6.99
N VAL A 379 20.78 0.25 -7.47
CA VAL A 379 20.04 -0.59 -8.41
C VAL A 379 20.67 -0.61 -9.80
N LEU A 380 20.71 -1.78 -10.45
CA LEU A 380 21.08 -1.92 -11.85
C LEU A 380 20.34 -3.10 -12.48
N ILE A 381 19.36 -2.82 -13.33
CA ILE A 381 18.59 -3.85 -14.06
C ILE A 381 18.97 -3.82 -15.54
N ILE A 382 19.41 -4.96 -16.07
CA ILE A 382 19.80 -5.13 -17.46
C ILE A 382 19.10 -6.35 -18.06
N ASP A 383 18.36 -6.15 -19.15
CA ASP A 383 18.01 -7.25 -20.04
C ASP A 383 19.21 -7.49 -20.98
N ASP A 384 20.03 -8.49 -20.63
CA ASP A 384 21.26 -8.81 -21.36
C ASP A 384 21.02 -9.48 -22.72
N MET A 385 19.77 -9.83 -23.05
CA MET A 385 19.35 -10.41 -24.34
C MET A 385 20.11 -11.68 -24.77
N ASP A 386 20.95 -12.22 -23.91
CA ASP A 386 21.80 -13.36 -24.20
C ASP A 386 20.96 -14.63 -24.35
N THR A 387 21.36 -15.48 -25.30
CA THR A 387 20.64 -16.75 -25.56
C THR A 387 21.31 -17.95 -24.92
N ASP A 388 22.57 -17.78 -24.48
CA ASP A 388 23.39 -18.80 -23.86
C ASP A 388 24.08 -18.21 -22.62
N PHE A 389 23.85 -18.81 -21.45
CA PHE A 389 24.44 -18.45 -20.16
C PHE A 389 25.98 -18.34 -20.21
N LEU A 390 26.62 -19.09 -21.11
CA LEU A 390 28.08 -19.10 -21.25
C LEU A 390 28.62 -18.01 -22.19
N VAL A 391 27.74 -17.24 -22.82
CA VAL A 391 28.08 -16.13 -23.72
C VAL A 391 27.68 -14.83 -23.03
N LEU A 392 28.60 -13.87 -23.07
CA LEU A 392 28.43 -12.51 -22.57
C LEU A 392 28.60 -11.57 -23.76
N ASP A 393 27.51 -11.02 -24.28
CA ASP A 393 27.55 -10.00 -25.35
C ASP A 393 27.06 -8.65 -24.82
N PRO A 394 27.94 -7.75 -24.36
CA PRO A 394 27.52 -6.43 -23.88
C PRO A 394 27.01 -5.50 -25.00
N GLY A 395 26.90 -6.01 -26.23
CA GLY A 395 26.47 -5.26 -27.41
C GLY A 395 24.96 -5.20 -27.60
N ASP A 396 24.20 -6.11 -26.99
CA ASP A 396 22.74 -6.16 -27.02
C ASP A 396 22.06 -5.94 -25.66
N ASP A 397 22.83 -5.74 -24.59
CA ASP A 397 22.35 -5.26 -23.29
C ASP A 397 21.40 -4.07 -23.41
N MET A 398 20.26 -4.18 -22.75
CA MET A 398 19.28 -3.12 -22.60
C MET A 398 19.18 -2.70 -21.14
N LEU A 399 19.57 -1.45 -20.87
CA LEU A 399 19.38 -0.86 -19.55
C LEU A 399 17.90 -0.60 -19.28
N LEU A 400 17.39 -1.17 -18.19
CA LEU A 400 16.01 -0.98 -17.74
C LEU A 400 15.94 -0.03 -16.53
N CYS A 401 16.83 -0.20 -15.56
CA CYS A 401 16.94 0.66 -14.38
C CYS A 401 18.40 0.89 -14.00
N SER A 402 18.75 2.09 -13.54
CA SER A 402 20.06 2.33 -12.92
C SER A 402 20.06 3.51 -11.96
N GLY A 403 20.63 3.27 -10.78
CA GLY A 403 20.96 4.28 -9.78
C GLY A 403 22.09 5.23 -10.17
N ASP A 404 22.87 4.93 -11.21
CA ASP A 404 23.97 5.75 -11.71
C ASP A 404 23.62 6.60 -12.94
N ALA A 405 22.35 6.52 -13.37
CA ALA A 405 21.74 7.34 -14.39
C ALA A 405 20.50 8.07 -13.83
N THR A 406 20.18 9.22 -14.39
CA THR A 406 19.01 10.03 -14.02
C THR A 406 17.96 9.92 -15.13
N ASP A 407 16.69 9.76 -14.76
CA ASP A 407 15.60 9.81 -15.74
C ASP A 407 15.42 11.23 -16.32
N ASP A 408 14.77 11.32 -17.48
CA ASP A 408 14.39 12.61 -18.07
C ASP A 408 13.18 13.25 -17.34
N TRP A 409 12.43 12.48 -16.54
CA TRP A 409 11.32 12.94 -15.69
C TRP A 409 11.80 13.87 -14.58
N ASP A 410 11.18 15.05 -14.49
CA ASP A 410 11.53 16.13 -13.55
C ASP A 410 13.03 16.47 -13.46
N LEU A 411 13.76 16.25 -14.57
CA LEU A 411 15.19 16.48 -14.67
C LEU A 411 15.56 17.95 -14.39
N TYR A 412 16.19 18.19 -13.25
CA TYR A 412 16.65 19.52 -12.84
C TYR A 412 17.86 19.97 -13.69
N TYR A 413 18.84 19.09 -13.91
CA TYR A 413 20.01 19.36 -14.75
C TYR A 413 19.77 18.94 -16.21
N VAL A 414 18.86 19.66 -16.87
CA VAL A 414 18.41 19.38 -18.24
C VAL A 414 19.56 19.00 -19.20
N GLY A 415 19.43 17.82 -19.80
CA GLY A 415 20.37 17.28 -20.78
C GLY A 415 21.59 16.57 -20.20
N ASN A 416 21.58 16.26 -18.89
CA ASN A 416 22.66 15.54 -18.21
C ASN A 416 22.11 14.37 -17.39
N THR A 417 21.82 13.26 -18.07
CA THR A 417 21.25 12.02 -17.49
C THR A 417 22.30 10.96 -17.16
N ASN A 418 23.54 11.07 -17.67
CA ASN A 418 24.62 10.10 -17.40
C ASN A 418 25.31 10.37 -16.05
N ARG A 419 24.52 10.38 -14.98
CA ARG A 419 24.95 10.61 -13.60
C ARG A 419 23.88 10.06 -12.65
N ALA A 420 24.26 9.79 -11.41
CA ALA A 420 23.28 9.56 -10.34
C ALA A 420 22.37 10.79 -10.14
N PRO A 421 21.08 10.58 -9.82
CA PRO A 421 20.11 11.66 -9.60
C PRO A 421 20.49 12.57 -8.44
N ALA A 422 20.08 13.84 -8.50
CA ALA A 422 20.01 14.68 -7.31
C ALA A 422 18.61 14.58 -6.69
N VAL A 423 18.39 13.54 -5.88
CA VAL A 423 17.14 13.24 -5.17
C VAL A 423 16.59 14.46 -4.41
N ASP A 424 17.45 15.21 -3.71
CA ASP A 424 17.10 16.47 -3.02
C ASP A 424 16.47 17.56 -3.91
N LEU A 425 16.58 17.43 -5.24
CA LEU A 425 16.06 18.36 -6.24
C LEU A 425 14.87 17.78 -7.03
N GLY A 426 14.37 16.60 -6.65
CA GLY A 426 13.26 15.89 -7.30
C GLY A 426 13.65 15.13 -8.57
N GLU A 427 14.93 14.78 -8.74
CA GLU A 427 15.37 13.92 -9.84
C GLU A 427 15.30 12.44 -9.41
N HIS A 428 15.00 11.55 -10.35
CA HIS A 428 14.84 10.12 -10.11
C HIS A 428 15.90 9.30 -10.86
N GLU A 429 16.18 8.11 -10.34
CA GLU A 429 16.98 7.08 -10.99
C GLU A 429 16.34 6.72 -12.33
N TYR A 430 17.15 6.40 -13.34
CA TYR A 430 16.58 5.93 -14.61
C TYR A 430 15.78 4.65 -14.36
N GLY A 431 14.49 4.62 -14.74
CA GLY A 431 13.64 3.43 -14.58
C GLY A 431 13.17 3.11 -13.15
N TRP A 432 13.26 4.06 -12.20
CA TRP A 432 12.92 3.85 -10.78
C TRP A 432 11.57 3.18 -10.52
N TYR A 433 10.55 3.57 -11.28
CA TYR A 433 9.16 3.07 -11.22
C TYR A 433 8.99 1.55 -11.44
N LEU A 434 10.06 0.82 -11.77
CA LEU A 434 10.04 -0.64 -11.87
C LEU A 434 10.12 -1.33 -10.50
N LEU A 435 10.73 -0.66 -9.52
CA LEU A 435 11.01 -1.24 -8.20
C LEU A 435 10.58 -0.34 -7.03
N ASP A 436 10.48 0.97 -7.24
CA ASP A 436 9.98 1.92 -6.26
C ASP A 436 8.51 2.23 -6.58
N LEU A 437 7.63 1.78 -5.70
CA LEU A 437 6.18 1.90 -5.88
C LEU A 437 5.63 3.15 -5.18
N ASP A 438 6.30 3.69 -4.16
CA ASP A 438 5.82 4.77 -3.29
C ASP A 438 6.59 6.10 -3.41
N ASP A 439 7.53 6.16 -4.36
CA ASP A 439 8.35 7.31 -4.76
C ASP A 439 9.27 7.81 -3.63
N ASP A 440 9.83 6.88 -2.84
CA ASP A 440 10.74 7.17 -1.72
C ASP A 440 12.24 6.97 -2.03
N HIS A 441 12.56 6.55 -3.27
CA HIS A 441 13.91 6.18 -3.76
C HIS A 441 14.52 4.92 -3.11
N ILE A 442 13.68 4.04 -2.58
CA ILE A 442 14.04 2.73 -2.04
C ILE A 442 13.22 1.67 -2.81
N ALA A 443 13.88 0.60 -3.24
CA ALA A 443 13.20 -0.50 -3.91
C ALA A 443 12.32 -1.30 -2.93
N GLU A 444 11.21 -1.86 -3.43
CA GLU A 444 10.28 -2.72 -2.69
C GLU A 444 10.73 -4.18 -2.53
N GLY A 445 12.04 -4.39 -2.46
CA GLY A 445 12.66 -5.70 -2.49
C GLY A 445 12.82 -6.25 -3.91
N SER A 446 13.00 -7.57 -4.02
CA SER A 446 12.92 -8.28 -5.30
C SER A 446 11.46 -8.41 -5.76
N ASP A 447 11.23 -8.82 -7.01
CA ASP A 447 9.90 -9.02 -7.57
C ASP A 447 9.44 -10.48 -7.43
N PRO A 448 8.43 -10.79 -6.59
CA PRO A 448 7.95 -12.16 -6.36
C PRO A 448 7.34 -12.88 -7.55
N LEU A 449 7.24 -12.19 -8.68
CA LEU A 449 6.73 -12.70 -9.94
C LEU A 449 7.82 -12.81 -11.00
N ASN A 450 9.08 -12.53 -10.65
CA ASN A 450 10.23 -12.55 -11.52
C ASN A 450 11.50 -12.99 -10.78
N TRP A 451 11.78 -14.29 -10.87
CA TRP A 451 12.92 -15.01 -10.28
C TRP A 451 14.33 -14.42 -10.42
N ASP A 452 14.51 -13.43 -11.28
CA ASP A 452 15.77 -12.78 -11.65
C ASP A 452 15.45 -11.32 -11.88
N THR A 453 15.34 -10.57 -10.78
CA THR A 453 14.84 -9.20 -10.76
C THR A 453 15.78 -8.26 -11.51
N ASP A 454 17.09 -8.47 -11.41
CA ASP A 454 18.10 -7.59 -12.01
C ASP A 454 18.56 -8.03 -13.42
N GLY A 455 18.23 -9.26 -13.81
CA GLY A 455 18.43 -9.81 -15.14
C GLY A 455 19.76 -10.55 -15.34
N ASP A 456 20.53 -10.83 -14.29
CA ASP A 456 21.86 -11.42 -14.37
C ASP A 456 21.91 -12.95 -14.45
N TRP A 457 20.74 -13.61 -14.42
CA TRP A 457 20.53 -15.06 -14.45
C TRP A 457 20.86 -15.80 -13.14
N LEU A 458 21.13 -15.09 -12.07
CA LEU A 458 21.06 -15.62 -10.72
C LEU A 458 19.62 -15.47 -10.21
N VAL A 459 19.34 -16.17 -9.12
CA VAL A 459 18.04 -16.03 -8.45
C VAL A 459 18.18 -15.04 -7.32
N ASP A 460 17.13 -14.27 -7.06
CA ASP A 460 17.16 -13.17 -6.08
C ASP A 460 17.55 -13.69 -4.69
N TRP A 461 17.08 -14.90 -4.31
CA TRP A 461 17.48 -15.57 -3.07
C TRP A 461 19.01 -15.70 -2.93
N PHE A 462 19.72 -16.03 -4.01
CA PHE A 462 21.16 -16.26 -3.96
C PHE A 462 21.92 -14.96 -3.70
N GLU A 463 21.50 -13.87 -4.33
CA GLU A 463 22.13 -12.55 -4.20
C GLU A 463 21.97 -12.02 -2.77
N VAL A 464 20.75 -12.12 -2.23
CA VAL A 464 20.47 -11.77 -0.84
C VAL A 464 21.23 -12.68 0.12
N LYS A 465 21.32 -13.99 -0.16
CA LYS A 465 22.03 -14.93 0.70
C LYS A 465 23.52 -14.64 0.75
N ASP A 466 24.15 -14.35 -0.38
CA ASP A 466 25.59 -14.09 -0.48
C ASP A 466 25.98 -12.83 0.31
N ASP A 467 25.19 -11.75 0.19
CA ASP A 467 25.36 -10.50 0.98
C ASP A 467 25.24 -10.78 2.49
N GLU A 468 24.30 -11.64 2.91
CA GLU A 468 24.15 -12.01 4.31
C GLU A 468 25.29 -12.90 4.87
N GLU A 469 26.05 -13.63 4.03
CA GLU A 469 27.04 -14.63 4.49
C GLU A 469 28.27 -14.00 5.17
N ASP A 470 28.66 -12.80 4.74
CA ASP A 470 29.84 -12.11 5.26
C ASP A 470 29.55 -11.36 6.59
N GLY A 471 28.27 -11.25 6.94
CA GLY A 471 27.75 -10.60 8.14
C GLY A 471 27.63 -9.08 8.05
N THR A 472 27.77 -8.51 6.85
CA THR A 472 27.67 -7.09 6.53
C THR A 472 26.55 -6.90 5.53
N ARG A 473 25.35 -6.60 6.03
CA ARG A 473 24.24 -6.26 5.15
C ARG A 473 24.51 -4.92 4.46
N GLY A 474 24.48 -4.92 3.13
CA GLY A 474 24.47 -3.70 2.32
C GLY A 474 25.81 -3.13 1.90
N ASP A 475 26.86 -3.96 1.86
CA ASP A 475 28.08 -3.63 1.14
C ASP A 475 27.97 -3.83 -0.38
N SER A 476 26.91 -4.51 -0.84
CA SER A 476 26.40 -4.52 -2.22
C SER A 476 24.87 -4.48 -2.26
N SER A 477 24.27 -4.18 -3.42
CA SER A 477 22.82 -4.30 -3.62
C SER A 477 22.50 -5.65 -4.27
N PRO A 478 21.47 -6.39 -3.80
CA PRO A 478 21.00 -7.63 -4.42
C PRO A 478 20.12 -7.37 -5.64
N LEU A 479 19.92 -6.11 -6.04
CA LEU A 479 19.12 -5.73 -7.21
C LEU A 479 20.02 -5.09 -8.27
N ARG A 480 21.23 -5.64 -8.41
CA ARG A 480 22.29 -5.00 -9.17
C ARG A 480 23.08 -6.01 -9.97
N TYR A 481 22.80 -6.01 -11.26
CA TYR A 481 23.35 -6.93 -12.24
C TYR A 481 24.82 -7.27 -11.96
N ASP A 482 25.09 -8.51 -11.53
CA ASP A 482 26.44 -9.02 -11.39
C ASP A 482 26.91 -9.69 -12.69
N SER A 483 28.22 -9.74 -12.89
CA SER A 483 28.76 -10.50 -13.98
C SER A 483 28.62 -12.00 -13.69
N ARG A 484 27.94 -12.73 -14.58
CA ARG A 484 27.88 -14.22 -14.63
C ARG A 484 29.26 -14.92 -14.61
N ASN A 485 30.37 -14.17 -14.67
CA ASN A 485 31.71 -14.66 -14.44
C ASN A 485 31.95 -14.91 -12.94
N THR A 486 31.47 -16.04 -12.43
CA THR A 486 31.97 -16.54 -11.14
C THR A 486 33.48 -16.72 -11.23
N SER A 487 34.26 -15.97 -10.43
CA SER A 487 35.70 -16.15 -10.30
C SER A 487 36.10 -17.41 -9.53
#